data_AF-A0AB33D5G4-F1
#
_entry.id   AF-A0AB33D5G4-F1
#
_cell.length_a   1.000
_cell.length_b   1.000
_cell.length_c   1.000
_cell.angle_alpha   90.00
_cell.angle_beta   90.00
_cell.angle_gamma   90.00
#
_symmetry.space_group_name_H-M   'P 1'
#
loop_
_entity.id
_entity.type
_entity.pdbx_description
1 polymer ?
#
loop_
_entity_poly.entity_id
_entity_poly.type
_entity_poly.pdbx_seq_one_letter_code
_entity_poly.pdbx_strand_id
1 'polypeptide(L)'
;MGEPRRTDVNEDRERWIFWNPAIIGFTPIDNETLAQDRLVVTFVEGKVTRWGNQTYIDDAAEISRKTMENSMTLIKETQKTAQ
;
A
#
# COMPACT_ATOMS: atom_id res chain seq x y z
N MET A 1 -0.64 14.68 -13.01
CA MET A 1 -0.58 13.25 -12.63
C MET A 1 -1.27 12.34 -13.63
N GLY A 2 -2.14 12.84 -14.52
CA GLY A 2 -2.70 12.01 -15.60
C GLY A 2 -3.52 10.83 -15.08
N GLU A 3 -3.81 9.87 -15.96
CA GLU A 3 -4.38 8.59 -15.55
C GLU A 3 -3.32 7.71 -14.88
N PRO A 4 -3.68 6.91 -13.87
CA PRO A 4 -2.76 5.96 -13.27
C PRO A 4 -2.29 4.94 -14.31
N ARG A 5 -1.01 4.60 -14.24
CA ARG A 5 -0.42 3.55 -15.09
C ARG A 5 -0.93 2.17 -14.70
N ARG A 6 -1.19 1.96 -13.40
CA ARG A 6 -1.83 0.75 -12.87
C ARG A 6 -2.75 1.10 -11.71
N THR A 7 -3.85 0.37 -11.62
CA THR A 7 -4.73 0.37 -10.46
C THR A 7 -4.76 -1.02 -9.82
N ASP A 8 -4.73 -1.07 -8.49
CA ASP A 8 -4.94 -2.29 -7.70
C ASP A 8 -6.15 -2.06 -6.78
N VAL A 9 -7.25 -2.74 -7.08
CA VAL A 9 -8.54 -2.55 -6.40
C VAL A 9 -8.94 -3.86 -5.73
N ASN A 10 -9.22 -3.80 -4.43
CA ASN A 10 -9.77 -4.91 -3.67
C ASN A 10 -10.92 -4.42 -2.77
N GLU A 11 -11.51 -5.33 -1.99
CA GLU A 11 -12.68 -5.02 -1.14
C GLU A 11 -12.40 -3.95 -0.07
N ASP A 12 -11.16 -3.85 0.40
CA ASP A 12 -10.77 -2.95 1.49
C ASP A 12 -10.18 -1.62 1.00
N ARG A 13 -9.56 -1.61 -0.19
CA ARG A 13 -8.78 -0.49 -0.69
C ARG A 13 -8.70 -0.44 -2.21
N GLU A 14 -8.47 0.77 -2.68
CA GLU A 14 -8.10 1.06 -4.06
C GLU A 14 -6.72 1.72 -4.08
N ARG A 15 -5.88 1.37 -5.04
CA ARG A 15 -4.54 1.93 -5.19
C ARG A 15 -4.29 2.38 -6.60
N TRP A 16 -3.83 3.61 -6.74
CA TRP A 16 -3.43 4.19 -8.00
C TRP A 16 -1.92 4.34 -8.02
N ILE A 17 -1.30 3.81 -9.07
CA ILE A 17 0.15 3.70 -9.20
C ILE A 17 0.59 4.48 -10.43
N PHE A 18 1.49 5.42 -10.20
CA PHE A 18 2.05 6.33 -11.19
C PHE A 18 3.56 6.15 -11.22
N TRP A 19 4.14 6.23 -12.41
CA TRP A 19 5.58 6.32 -12.61
C TRP A 19 5.88 6.92 -13.98
N ASN A 20 7.06 7.53 -14.11
CA ASN A 20 7.60 7.90 -15.41
C ASN A 20 8.59 6.83 -15.91
N PRO A 21 8.81 6.71 -17.23
CA PRO A 21 9.84 5.83 -17.77
C PRO A 21 11.21 6.17 -17.18
N ALA A 22 11.95 5.14 -16.77
CA ALA A 22 13.32 5.28 -16.28
C ALA A 22 14.27 5.52 -17.45
N ILE A 23 15.20 6.47 -17.33
CA ILE A 23 16.23 6.69 -18.35
C ILE A 23 17.44 5.80 -18.05
N ILE A 24 17.73 4.83 -18.93
CA ILE A 24 18.94 4.01 -18.85
C ILE A 24 19.84 4.36 -20.03
N GLY A 25 20.97 4.99 -19.73
CA GLY A 25 21.82 5.61 -20.75
C GLY A 25 21.07 6.75 -21.44
N PHE A 26 20.62 6.51 -22.67
CA PHE A 26 19.82 7.45 -23.46
C PHE A 26 18.43 6.90 -23.84
N THR A 27 18.10 5.70 -23.37
CA THR A 27 16.85 5.02 -23.73
C THR A 27 15.84 5.15 -22.59
N PRO A 28 14.62 5.69 -22.85
CA PRO A 28 13.53 5.63 -21.89
C PRO A 28 12.98 4.20 -21.82
N ILE A 29 12.90 3.64 -20.62
CA ILE A 29 12.38 2.31 -20.35
C ILE A 29 11.16 2.44 -19.44
N ASP A 30 10.00 2.08 -19.98
CA ASP A 30 8.76 2.08 -19.22
C ASP A 30 8.69 0.84 -18.31
N ASN A 31 9.11 1.01 -17.06
CA ASN A 31 9.13 -0.06 -16.08
C ASN A 31 8.97 0.51 -14.67
N GLU A 32 7.92 0.06 -13.97
CA GLU A 32 7.57 0.52 -12.62
C GLU A 32 8.69 0.28 -11.60
N THR A 33 9.39 -0.84 -11.68
CA THR A 33 10.45 -1.22 -10.72
C THR A 33 11.70 -0.38 -10.90
N LEU A 34 11.98 0.02 -12.14
CA LEU A 34 13.14 0.87 -12.47
C LEU A 34 12.85 2.36 -12.27
N ALA A 35 11.58 2.75 -12.19
CA ALA A 35 11.19 4.14 -12.03
C ALA A 35 11.58 4.68 -10.65
N GLN A 36 12.29 5.81 -10.66
CA GLN A 36 12.75 6.47 -9.42
C GLN A 36 11.68 7.34 -8.77
N ASP A 37 10.65 7.72 -9.52
CA ASP A 37 9.58 8.62 -9.13
C ASP A 37 8.24 7.90 -8.97
N ARG A 38 8.27 6.59 -8.67
CA ARG A 38 7.06 5.81 -8.42
C ARG A 38 6.26 6.42 -7.26
N LEU A 39 4.99 6.70 -7.54
CA LEU A 39 4.02 7.17 -6.58
C LEU A 39 2.85 6.21 -6.50
N VAL A 40 2.55 5.74 -5.30
CA VAL A 40 1.36 4.96 -4.97
C VAL A 40 0.43 5.84 -4.15
N VAL A 41 -0.83 5.94 -4.54
CA VAL A 41 -1.90 6.61 -3.80
C VAL A 41 -2.89 5.55 -3.37
N THR A 42 -3.10 5.40 -2.06
CA THR A 42 -4.05 4.44 -1.49
C THR A 42 -5.32 5.16 -1.04
N PHE A 43 -6.43 4.59 -1.43
CA PHE A 43 -7.79 5.00 -1.10
C PHE A 43 -8.47 3.93 -0.26
N VAL A 44 -9.23 4.35 0.75
CA VAL A 44 -10.15 3.51 1.52
C VAL A 44 -11.47 4.25 1.57
N GLU A 45 -12.58 3.59 1.23
CA GLU A 45 -13.91 4.22 1.12
C GLU A 45 -13.90 5.49 0.24
N GLY A 46 -13.14 5.46 -0.85
CA GLY A 46 -13.01 6.60 -1.78
C GLY A 46 -12.22 7.79 -1.25
N LYS A 47 -11.64 7.71 -0.05
CA LYS A 47 -10.81 8.77 0.54
C LYS A 47 -9.33 8.40 0.49
N VAL A 48 -8.48 9.36 0.15
CA VAL A 48 -7.02 9.18 0.19
C VAL A 48 -6.60 8.98 1.64
N THR A 49 -6.02 7.82 1.94
CA THR A 49 -5.52 7.50 3.28
C THR A 49 -4.00 7.55 3.36
N ARG A 50 -3.30 7.22 2.27
CA ARG A 50 -1.83 7.21 2.21
C ARG A 50 -1.33 7.53 0.79
N TRP A 51 -0.15 8.12 0.68
CA TRP A 51 0.54 8.33 -0.59
C TRP A 51 2.07 8.27 -0.42
N GLY A 52 2.80 7.83 -1.44
CA GLY A 52 4.28 7.78 -1.44
C GLY A 52 4.86 6.62 -2.25
N ASN A 53 6.15 6.33 -2.08
CA ASN A 53 6.81 5.19 -2.73
C ASN A 53 6.61 3.90 -1.90
N GLN A 54 5.35 3.52 -1.68
CA GLN A 54 4.99 2.36 -0.86
C GLN A 54 5.42 1.06 -1.55
N THR A 55 6.20 0.24 -0.85
CA THR A 55 6.59 -1.10 -1.29
C THR A 55 5.71 -2.17 -0.62
N TYR A 56 5.64 -3.36 -1.21
CA TYR A 56 4.96 -4.52 -0.60
C TYR A 56 5.46 -4.84 0.82
N ILE A 57 6.70 -4.46 1.15
CA ILE A 57 7.28 -4.65 2.49
C ILE A 57 6.62 -3.73 3.52
N ASP A 58 6.30 -2.49 3.14
CA ASP A 58 5.60 -1.54 4.01
C ASP A 58 4.19 -2.04 4.37
N ASP A 59 3.54 -2.74 3.44
CA ASP A 59 2.24 -3.34 3.67
C ASP A 59 2.31 -4.58 4.55
N ALA A 60 3.33 -5.44 4.34
CA ALA A 60 3.53 -6.63 5.15
C ALA A 60 3.78 -6.27 6.63
N ALA A 61 4.56 -5.21 6.88
CA ALA A 61 4.78 -4.69 8.23
C ALA A 61 3.48 -4.17 8.86
N GLU A 62 2.64 -3.45 8.11
CA GLU A 62 1.35 -2.96 8.62
C GLU A 62 0.38 -4.11 8.93
N ILE A 63 0.28 -5.11 8.05
CA ILE A 63 -0.56 -6.30 8.24
C ILE A 63 -0.10 -7.08 9.48
N SER A 64 1.20 -7.27 9.64
CA SER A 64 1.77 -7.93 10.82
C SER A 64 1.41 -7.20 12.11
N ARG A 65 1.50 -5.86 12.12
CA ARG A 65 1.13 -5.04 13.28
C ARG A 65 -0.36 -5.17 13.60
N LYS A 66 -1.25 -5.02 12.61
CA LYS A 66 -2.70 -5.18 12.79
C LYS A 66 -3.07 -6.57 13.31
N THR A 67 -2.40 -7.61 12.81
CA THR A 67 -2.65 -8.99 13.26
C THR A 67 -2.26 -9.18 14.73
N MET A 68 -1.13 -8.62 15.16
CA MET A 68 -0.72 -8.63 16.57
C MET A 68 -1.67 -7.81 17.46
N GLU A 69 -2.13 -6.65 17.00
CA GLU A 69 -3.09 -5.83 17.74
C GLU A 69 -4.44 -6.55 17.91
N ASN A 70 -4.92 -7.22 16.87
CA ASN A 70 -6.16 -8.01 16.92
C ASN A 70 -6.03 -9.21 17.88
N SER A 71 -4.92 -9.95 17.84
CA SER A 71 -4.70 -11.09 18.75
C SER A 71 -4.61 -10.64 20.21
N MET A 72 -3.93 -9.51 20.47
CA MET A 72 -3.85 -8.91 21.81
C MET A 72 -5.23 -8.48 22.33
N THR A 73 -6.09 -7.96 21.45
CA THR A 73 -7.45 -7.52 21.80
C THR A 73 -8.32 -8.72 22.16
N LEU A 74 -8.29 -9.78 21.35
CA LEU A 74 -9.00 -11.04 21.62
C LEU A 74 -8.59 -11.66 22.96
N ILE A 75 -7.29 -11.66 23.30
CA ILE A 75 -6.80 -12.19 24.58
C ILE A 75 -7.37 -11.37 25.76
N LYS A 76 -7.39 -10.04 25.65
CA LYS A 76 -7.94 -9.15 26.69
C LYS A 76 -9.46 -9.35 26.86
N GLU A 77 -10.20 -9.52 25.78
CA GLU A 77 -11.65 -9.80 25.82
C GLU A 77 -11.95 -11.17 26.45
N THR A 78 -11.14 -12.18 26.13
CA THR A 78 -11.27 -13.52 26.73
C THR A 78 -11.01 -13.48 28.23
N GLN A 79 -10.02 -12.69 28.69
CA GLN A 79 -9.74 -12.52 30.13
C GLN A 79 -10.83 -11.74 30.88
N LYS A 80 -11.49 -10.79 30.22
CA LYS A 80 -12.61 -10.02 30.81
C LYS A 80 -13.87 -10.84 31.00
N THR A 81 -14.12 -11.80 30.11
CA THR A 81 -15.32 -12.67 30.16
C THR A 81 -15.18 -13.80 31.21
N ALA A 82 -13.96 -14.02 31.73
CA ALA A 82 -13.65 -15.07 32.71
C ALA A 82 -13.62 -14.57 34.18
N GLN A 83 -13.94 -13.30 34.44
CA GLN A 83 -14.17 -12.71 35.77
C GLN A 83 -15.67 -12.42 35.96
#